data_AF-A0A0D0CNH0-F1
#
_entry.id   AF-A0A0D0CNH0-F1
#
_cell.length_a   1.000
_cell.length_b   1.000
_cell.length_c   1.000
_cell.angle_alpha   90.00
_cell.angle_beta   90.00
_cell.angle_gamma   90.00
#
_symmetry.space_group_name_H-M   'P 1'
#
loop_
_entity.id
_entity.type
_entity.pdbx_description
1 polymer ?
#
loop_
_entity_poly.entity_id
_entity_poly.type
_entity_poly.pdbx_seq_one_letter_code
_entity_poly.pdbx_strand_id
1 'polypeptide(L)' 'FFLYSAGGAGKTFVYKTICPHLWSQSQVILCVASSGIAALLLPGGQTAHSLFKIPIEGLSDESF' A
#
# COMPACT_ATOMS: atom_id res chain seq x y z
N PHE A 1 -14.55 4.92 -1.35
CA PHE A 1 -14.21 6.25 -0.77
C PHE A 1 -12.81 6.64 -1.23
N PHE A 2 -12.50 7.93 -1.36
CA PHE A 2 -11.15 8.40 -1.73
C PHE A 2 -10.71 9.49 -0.74
N LEU A 3 -9.55 9.31 -0.10
CA LEU A 3 -9.00 10.26 0.87
C LEU A 3 -7.91 11.11 0.19
N TYR A 4 -8.26 12.31 -0.24
CA TYR A 4 -7.34 13.28 -0.82
C TYR A 4 -6.99 14.38 0.20
N SER A 5 -5.71 14.74 0.30
CA SER A 5 -5.28 15.90 1.08
C SER A 5 -3.91 16.40 0.62
N ALA A 6 -3.47 17.56 1.11
CA ALA A 6 -2.14 18.09 0.80
C ALA A 6 -0.99 17.20 1.35
N GLY A 7 0.23 17.43 0.88
CA GLY A 7 1.43 16.77 1.43
C GLY A 7 1.54 17.01 2.94
N GLY A 8 1.88 15.97 3.72
CA GLY A 8 2.02 16.09 5.18
C GLY A 8 0.73 16.09 6.00
N ALA A 9 -0.46 16.07 5.39
CA ALA A 9 -1.74 16.11 6.10
C ALA A 9 -2.16 14.78 6.77
N GLY A 10 -1.21 13.95 7.21
CA GLY A 10 -1.48 12.80 8.08
C GLY A 10 -2.22 11.61 7.44
N LYS A 11 -2.34 11.50 6.11
CA LYS A 11 -2.99 10.35 5.44
C LYS A 11 -2.42 9.01 5.91
N THR A 12 -1.11 8.92 6.07
CA THR A 12 -0.43 7.73 6.60
C THR A 12 -0.88 7.38 8.01
N PHE A 13 -1.09 8.39 8.87
CA PHE A 13 -1.60 8.17 10.23
C PHE A 13 -3.02 7.60 10.21
N VAL A 14 -3.90 8.15 9.36
CA VAL A 14 -5.26 7.65 9.19
C VAL A 14 -5.26 6.18 8.75
N TYR A 15 -4.47 5.80 7.75
CA TYR A 15 -4.36 4.39 7.34
C TYR A 15 -3.77 3.50 8.45
N LYS A 16 -2.80 3.99 9.22
CA LYS A 16 -2.24 3.26 10.37
C LYS A 16 -3.25 3.07 11.51
N THR A 17 -4.23 3.95 11.67
CA THR A 17 -5.29 3.80 12.68
C THR A 17 -6.42 2.88 12.19
N ILE A 18 -6.80 3.00 10.91
CA ILE A 18 -7.92 2.25 10.34
C ILE A 18 -7.55 0.79 10.03
N CYS A 19 -6.36 0.50 9.47
CA CYS A 19 -5.96 -0.89 9.13
C CYS A 19 -6.09 -1.80 10.39
N PRO A 20 -5.56 -1.47 11.59
CA PRO A 20 -5.71 -2.30 12.80
C PRO A 20 -7.15 -2.41 13.32
N HIS A 21 -7.92 -1.33 13.26
CA HIS A 21 -9.33 -1.35 13.71
C HIS A 21 -10.14 -2.36 12.89
N LEU A 22 -9.98 -2.34 11.57
CA LEU A 22 -10.64 -3.25 10.66
C LEU A 22 -10.06 -4.69 10.72
N TRP A 23 -8.75 -4.85 10.98
CA TRP A 23 -8.16 -6.17 11.26
C TRP A 23 -8.72 -6.80 12.55
N SER A 24 -8.98 -5.99 13.58
CA SER A 24 -9.67 -6.45 14.79
C SER A 24 -11.09 -6.95 14.50
N GLN A 25 -11.73 -6.48 13.43
CA GLN A 25 -13.03 -6.97 12.97
C GLN A 25 -12.92 -8.22 12.08
N SER A 26 -11.73 -8.84 12.02
CA SER A 26 -11.43 -9.99 11.14
C SER A 26 -11.73 -9.74 9.66
N GLN A 27 -11.67 -8.49 9.22
CA GLN A 27 -11.85 -8.14 7.81
C GLN A 27 -10.53 -8.29 7.05
N VAL A 28 -10.61 -8.79 5.82
CA VAL A 28 -9.46 -8.89 4.91
C VAL A 28 -9.20 -7.53 4.31
N ILE A 29 -8.04 -6.93 4.63
CA ILE A 29 -7.62 -5.62 4.13
C ILE A 29 -6.26 -5.75 3.50
N LEU A 30 -6.11 -5.15 2.32
CA LEU A 30 -4.85 -5.05 1.59
C LEU A 30 -4.40 -3.59 1.61
N CYS A 31 -3.40 -3.27 2.44
CA CYS A 31 -2.81 -1.93 2.50
C CYS A 31 -1.69 -1.87 1.42
N VAL A 32 -1.97 -1.22 0.27
CA VAL A 32 -1.12 -1.24 -0.95
C VAL A 32 -0.64 0.16 -1.32
N ALA A 33 0.62 0.27 -1.74
CA ALA A 33 1.18 1.52 -2.27
C ALA A 33 1.67 1.39 -3.72
N SER A 34 1.77 2.51 -4.44
CA SER A 34 2.36 2.51 -5.80
C SER A 34 3.90 2.46 -5.78
N SER A 35 4.54 3.07 -4.78
CA SER A 35 6.00 3.12 -4.62
C SER A 35 6.47 2.25 -3.45
N GLY A 36 7.66 1.67 -3.57
CA GLY A 36 8.29 0.90 -2.50
C GLY A 36 8.47 1.71 -1.21
N ILE A 37 8.90 2.98 -1.31
CA ILE A 37 9.06 3.86 -0.14
C ILE A 37 7.71 4.12 0.54
N ALA A 38 6.64 4.28 -0.24
CA ALA A 38 5.31 4.46 0.31
C ALA A 38 4.76 3.16 0.94
N ALA A 39 5.11 1.99 0.39
CA ALA A 39 4.77 0.70 0.98
C ALA A 39 5.39 0.54 2.38
N LEU A 40 6.64 0.95 2.58
CA LEU A 40 7.31 0.90 3.89
C LEU A 40 6.60 1.70 4.98
N LEU A 41 5.84 2.73 4.61
CA LEU A 41 5.09 3.56 5.56
C LEU A 41 3.75 2.94 5.99
N LEU A 42 3.27 1.94 5.25
CA LEU A 42 2.01 1.25 5.52
C LEU A 42 2.25 -0.02 6.36
N PRO A 43 1.33 -0.36 7.29
CA PRO A 43 1.42 -1.60 8.04
C PRO A 43 1.20 -2.79 7.10
N GLY A 44 2.20 -3.68 7.00
CA GLY A 44 2.18 -4.80 6.05
C GLY A 44 2.29 -4.38 4.58
N GLY A 45 2.80 -3.18 4.31
CA GLY A 45 2.74 -2.57 2.99
C GLY A 45 3.51 -3.35 1.92
N GLN A 46 2.80 -3.67 0.85
CA GLN A 46 3.36 -4.16 -0.40
C GLN A 46 3.07 -3.15 -1.51
N THR A 47 3.90 -3.18 -2.54
CA THR A 47 3.61 -2.43 -3.75
C THR A 47 2.48 -3.10 -4.53
N ALA A 48 1.68 -2.33 -5.26
CA ALA A 48 0.64 -2.87 -6.13
C ALA A 48 1.22 -3.90 -7.12
N HIS A 49 2.43 -3.62 -7.60
CA HIS A 49 3.18 -4.51 -8.46
C HIS A 49 3.47 -5.87 -7.80
N SER A 50 4.01 -5.88 -6.58
CA SER A 50 4.33 -7.12 -5.86
C SER A 50 3.07 -7.89 -5.43
N LEU A 51 2.06 -7.18 -4.95
CA LEU A 51 0.82 -7.78 -4.45
C LEU A 51 0.01 -8.43 -5.57
N PHE A 52 -0.25 -7.68 -6.65
CA PHE A 52 -1.09 -8.13 -7.74
C PHE A 52 -0.31 -8.84 -8.85
N LYS A 53 1.02 -8.94 -8.71
CA LYS A 53 1.94 -9.51 -9.71
C LYS A 53 1.69 -8.91 -11.10
N ILE A 54 1.47 -7.60 -11.14
CA ILE A 54 1.17 -6.88 -12.39
C ILE A 54 2.42 -6.95 -13.25
N PRO A 55 2.39 -7.52 -14.46
CA PRO A 55 3.57 -7.55 -15.32
C PRO A 55 3.96 -6.12 -15.69
N ILE A 56 5.23 -5.76 -15.53
CA ILE A 56 5.76 -4.53 -16.10
C ILE A 56 6.03 -4.82 -17.57
N GLU A 57 5.20 -4.25 -18.45
CA GLU A 57 5.44 -4.26 -19.89
C GLU A 57 6.77 -3.54 -20.17
N GLY A 58 7.84 -4.31 -20.42
CA GLY A 58 9.15 -3.79 -20.81
C GLY A 58 10.34 -4.13 -19.88
N LEU A 59 10.14 -4.82 -18.75
CA LEU A 59 11.27 -5.44 -18.03
C LEU A 59 11.50 -6.84 -18.58
N SER A 60 12.45 -6.96 -19.51
CA SER A 60 13.07 -8.25 -19.85
C SER A 60 13.67 -8.87 -18.59
N ASP A 61 13.56 -10.20 -18.50
CA ASP A 61 13.89 -11.14 -17.41
C ASP A 61 15.33 -11.08 -16.82
N GLU A 62 16.10 -10.02 -17.08
CA GLU A 62 17.55 -9.90 -16.83
C GLU A 62 17.84 -8.89 -15.70
N SER A 63 17.16 -8.96 -14.56
CA SER A 63 17.57 -8.22 -13.35
C SER A 63 17.07 -8.92 -12.08
N PHE A 64 17.72 -10.02 -11.73
CA PHE A 64 17.66 -10.62 -10.39
C PHE A 64 18.53 -9.85 -9.40
#